data_AF-A0A1S8WYB5-F1
#
_entry.id   AF-A0A1S8WYB5-F1
#
_cell.length_a   1.000
_cell.length_b   1.000
_cell.length_c   1.000
_cell.angle_alpha   90.00
_cell.angle_beta   90.00
_cell.angle_gamma   90.00
#
_symmetry.space_group_name_H-M   'P 1'
#
loop_
_entity.id
_entity.type
_entity.pdbx_description
1 polymer ?
#
loop_
_entity_poly.entity_id
_entity_poly.type
_entity_poly.pdbx_seq_one_letter_code
_entity_poly.pdbx_strand_id
1 'polypeptide(L)' 'DVSRFSCYHTRDLNFNPDTATVHPNCQNCVLEETFSDGRLIAVNRLCVGKTCHSFQHVYNGNGQNRYCCTSQLCNVDKET' A
#
# COMPACT_ATOMS: atom_id res chain seq x y z
N ASP A 1 -4.71 -18.87 14.72
CA ASP A 1 -3.49 -18.81 13.90
C ASP A 1 -3.52 -17.51 13.13
N VAL A 2 -2.43 -16.72 13.13
CA VAL A 2 -2.41 -15.45 12.37
C VAL A 2 -1.80 -15.77 11.02
N SER A 3 -2.64 -15.82 9.98
CA SER A 3 -2.17 -16.05 8.61
C SER A 3 -1.09 -15.04 8.25
N ARG A 4 0.10 -15.53 7.91
CA ARG A 4 1.21 -14.72 7.41
C ARG A 4 1.29 -14.86 5.90
N PHE A 5 1.46 -13.74 5.21
CA PHE A 5 1.59 -13.67 3.76
C PHE A 5 2.68 -12.68 3.38
N SER A 6 3.03 -12.59 2.10
CA SER A 6 3.98 -11.59 1.62
C SER A 6 3.25 -10.36 1.09
N CYS A 7 3.89 -9.19 1.18
CA CYS A 7 3.42 -7.92 0.63
C CYS A 7 4.45 -7.35 -0.33
N TYR A 8 4.01 -6.57 -1.32
CA TYR A 8 4.95 -5.71 -2.05
C TYR A 8 5.53 -4.67 -1.10
N HIS A 9 6.83 -4.38 -1.26
CA HIS A 9 7.58 -3.41 -0.48
C HIS A 9 8.38 -2.51 -1.42
N THR A 10 7.81 -1.36 -1.80
CA THR A 10 8.43 -0.43 -2.75
C THR A 10 7.91 1.00 -2.56
N ARG A 11 8.61 1.97 -3.16
CA ARG A 11 8.21 3.38 -3.28
C ARG A 11 8.02 3.83 -4.74
N ASP A 12 7.87 2.87 -5.65
CA ASP A 12 7.77 3.14 -7.08
C ASP A 12 6.40 3.73 -7.45
N LEU A 13 6.42 4.91 -8.06
CA LEU A 13 5.24 5.54 -8.65
C LEU A 13 4.68 4.70 -9.82
N ASN A 14 5.59 4.19 -10.66
CA ASN A 14 5.26 3.28 -11.77
C ASN A 14 5.50 1.84 -11.33
N PHE A 15 4.51 1.25 -10.68
CA PHE A 15 4.61 -0.09 -10.12
C PHE A 15 4.66 -1.18 -11.19
N ASN A 16 5.63 -2.09 -11.07
CA ASN A 16 5.66 -3.34 -11.83
C ASN A 16 5.68 -4.54 -10.86
N PRO A 17 4.61 -5.36 -10.79
CA PRO A 17 4.53 -6.49 -9.87
C PRO A 17 5.57 -7.57 -10.14
N ASP A 18 6.09 -7.69 -11.37
CA ASP A 18 7.04 -8.73 -11.77
C ASP A 18 8.46 -8.48 -11.26
N THR A 19 8.80 -7.20 -11.02
CA THR A 19 10.14 -6.77 -10.59
C THR A 19 10.15 -6.16 -9.20
N ALA A 20 8.97 -5.95 -8.58
CA ALA A 20 8.87 -5.31 -7.29
C ALA A 20 9.46 -6.16 -6.17
N THR A 21 10.10 -5.49 -5.21
CA THR A 21 10.57 -6.16 -3.99
C THR A 21 9.39 -6.62 -3.15
N VAL A 22 9.53 -7.80 -2.54
CA VAL A 22 8.51 -8.43 -1.71
C VAL A 22 9.05 -8.61 -0.30
N HIS A 23 8.24 -8.31 0.70
CA HIS A 23 8.53 -8.57 2.11
C HIS A 23 7.68 -9.74 2.62
N PRO A 24 8.28 -10.82 3.14
CA PRO A 24 7.54 -11.98 3.66
C PRO A 24 7.01 -11.73 5.09
N ASN A 25 6.21 -12.69 5.59
CA ASN A 25 5.78 -12.79 7.00
C ASN A 25 4.94 -11.62 7.54
N CYS A 26 4.16 -10.98 6.67
CA CYS A 26 3.30 -9.85 6.97
C CYS A 26 1.95 -10.26 7.57
N GLN A 27 1.36 -9.34 8.33
CA GLN A 27 0.00 -9.47 8.86
C GLN A 27 -1.00 -8.56 8.14
N ASN A 28 -0.51 -7.45 7.58
CA ASN A 28 -1.28 -6.53 6.75
C ASN A 28 -0.35 -5.98 5.65
N CYS A 29 -0.87 -5.87 4.43
CA CYS A 29 -0.23 -5.09 3.38
C CYS A 29 -0.86 -3.70 3.33
N VAL A 30 -0.05 -2.73 2.92
CA VAL A 30 -0.46 -1.33 2.76
C VAL A 30 -0.15 -0.85 1.36
N LEU A 31 -1.09 -0.12 0.79
CA LEU A 31 -0.87 0.82 -0.31
C LEU A 31 -1.13 2.24 0.21
N GLU A 32 -0.14 3.12 0.11
CA GLU A 32 -0.29 4.55 0.41
C GLU A 32 -0.11 5.37 -0.86
N GLU A 33 -0.97 6.35 -1.03
CA GLU A 33 -0.91 7.30 -2.14
C GLU A 33 -0.74 8.70 -1.55
N THR A 34 0.22 9.48 -2.06
CA THR A 34 0.39 10.89 -1.69
C THR A 34 0.07 11.77 -2.89
N PHE A 35 -0.82 12.73 -2.68
CA PHE A 35 -1.26 13.69 -3.69
C PHE A 35 -0.79 15.10 -3.38
N SER A 36 -0.43 15.84 -4.43
CA SER A 36 -0.14 17.27 -4.41
C SER A 36 -0.76 17.92 -5.64
N ASP A 37 -1.51 18.99 -5.47
CA ASP A 37 -2.22 19.71 -6.55
C ASP A 37 -3.03 18.78 -7.49
N GLY A 38 -3.70 17.80 -6.90
CA GLY A 38 -4.53 16.82 -7.61
C GLY A 38 -3.75 15.74 -8.37
N ARG A 39 -2.42 15.73 -8.26
CA ARG A 39 -1.53 14.75 -8.89
C ARG A 39 -1.01 13.76 -7.87
N LEU A 40 -0.98 12.48 -8.24
CA LEU A 40 -0.28 11.45 -7.48
C LEU A 40 1.23 11.67 -7.61
N ILE A 41 1.91 11.94 -6.50
CA ILE A 41 3.35 12.25 -6.48
C ILE A 41 4.19 11.17 -5.81
N ALA A 42 3.58 10.31 -4.99
CA ALA A 42 4.26 9.18 -4.38
C ALA A 42 3.29 8.03 -4.13
N VAL A 43 3.81 6.81 -4.26
CA VAL A 43 3.10 5.58 -3.89
C VAL A 43 4.03 4.74 -3.05
N ASN A 44 3.57 4.31 -1.87
CA ASN A 44 4.31 3.38 -1.03
C ASN A 44 3.54 2.07 -0.89
N ARG A 45 4.26 0.96 -0.96
CA ARG A 45 3.76 -0.37 -0.66
C ARG A 45 4.54 -0.92 0.52
N LEU A 46 3.84 -1.34 1.57
CA LEU A 46 4.46 -1.69 2.84
C LEU A 46 3.88 -2.99 3.41
N CYS A 47 4.69 -3.60 4.27
CA CYS A 47 4.27 -4.63 5.22
C CYS A 47 4.11 -3.96 6.59
N VAL A 48 2.94 -4.06 7.22
CA VAL A 48 2.73 -3.53 8.58
C VAL A 48 2.30 -4.64 9.54
N GLY A 49 2.45 -4.35 10.83
CA GLY A 49 2.12 -5.26 11.92
C GLY A 49 0.62 -5.50 12.08
N LYS A 50 0.19 -5.77 13.30
CA LYS A 50 -1.15 -6.28 13.59
C LYS A 50 -2.30 -5.32 13.28
N THR A 51 -2.03 -4.02 13.29
CA THR A 51 -3.04 -2.97 13.11
C THR A 51 -2.83 -2.24 11.80
N CYS A 52 -3.88 -2.16 10.99
CA CYS A 52 -3.92 -1.36 9.78
C CYS A 52 -5.30 -0.70 9.67
N HIS A 53 -5.33 0.60 9.40
CA HIS A 53 -6.56 1.35 9.18
C HIS A 53 -6.48 2.08 7.86
N SER A 54 -7.44 1.78 6.97
CA SER A 54 -7.61 2.52 5.73
C SER A 54 -8.17 3.90 6.03
N PHE A 55 -7.73 4.91 5.29
CA PHE A 55 -8.29 6.25 5.33
C PHE A 55 -8.14 6.94 3.98
N GLN A 56 -8.96 7.96 3.76
CA GLN A 56 -8.87 8.85 2.60
C GLN A 56 -8.83 10.28 3.11
N HIS A 57 -7.65 10.90 3.09
CA HIS A 57 -7.41 12.25 3.60
C HIS A 57 -6.80 13.16 2.52
N VAL A 58 -7.27 13.02 1.29
CA VAL A 58 -6.96 13.97 0.20
C VAL A 58 -8.03 15.05 0.19
N TYR A 59 -7.63 16.28 0.47
CA TYR A 59 -8.49 17.46 0.48
C TYR A 59 -7.93 18.51 -0.48
N ASN A 60 -8.77 19.05 -1.36
CA ASN A 60 -8.36 20.00 -2.40
C ASN A 60 -7.12 19.54 -3.19
N GLY A 61 -7.08 18.24 -3.52
CA GLY A 61 -5.98 17.63 -4.30
C GLY A 61 -4.69 17.39 -3.51
N ASN A 62 -4.67 17.62 -2.21
CA ASN A 62 -3.50 17.48 -1.36
C ASN A 62 -3.76 16.52 -0.20
N GLY A 63 -2.79 15.66 0.11
CA GLY A 63 -2.87 14.76 1.26
C GLY A 63 -2.58 13.32 0.89
N GLN A 64 -3.10 12.39 1.69
CA GLN A 64 -2.76 10.98 1.57
C GLN A 64 -3.98 10.07 1.68
N ASN A 65 -3.94 8.97 0.93
CA ASN A 65 -4.81 7.83 1.13
C ASN A 65 -3.98 6.64 1.64
N ARG A 66 -4.60 5.80 2.45
CA ARG A 66 -4.05 4.51 2.88
C ARG A 66 -5.10 3.42 2.68
N TYR A 67 -4.70 2.32 2.06
CA TYR A 67 -5.51 1.12 1.89
C TYR A 67 -4.80 -0.06 2.55
N CYS A 68 -5.57 -0.83 3.31
CA CYS A 68 -5.13 -2.01 4.04
C CYS A 68 -5.79 -3.26 3.48
N CYS A 69 -5.01 -4.31 3.24
CA CYS A 69 -5.52 -5.61 2.77
C CYS A 69 -4.78 -6.77 3.44
N THR A 70 -5.42 -7.95 3.48
CA THR A 70 -4.91 -9.13 4.21
C THR A 70 -4.87 -10.41 3.38
N SER A 71 -4.14 -10.39 2.27
CA SER A 71 -3.89 -11.57 1.44
C SER A 71 -2.54 -11.46 0.72
N GLN A 72 -2.10 -12.56 0.10
CA GLN A 72 -0.82 -12.64 -0.61
C GLN A 72 -0.72 -11.56 -1.68
N LEU A 73 0.27 -10.67 -1.54
CA LEU A 73 0.63 -9.64 -2.52
C LEU A 73 -0.55 -8.72 -2.90
N CYS A 74 -1.48 -8.45 -1.98
CA CYS A 74 -2.72 -7.72 -2.28
C CYS A 74 -2.55 -6.21 -2.50
N ASN A 75 -1.45 -5.60 -2.05
CA ASN A 75 -1.25 -4.15 -2.15
C ASN A 75 -0.79 -3.69 -3.54
N VAL A 76 -1.44 -4.19 -4.60
CA VAL A 76 -1.22 -3.79 -5.99
C VAL A 76 -1.87 -2.43 -6.24
N ASP A 77 -3.16 -2.33 -5.94
CA ASP A 77 -4.02 -1.17 -6.16
C ASP A 77 -5.04 -1.02 -5.01
N LYS A 78 -5.97 -0.07 -5.15
CA LYS A 78 -6.99 0.26 -4.14
C LYS A 78 -8.19 -0.71 -4.11
N GLU A 79 -8.34 -1.59 -5.11
CA GLU A 79 -9.54 -2.41 -5.33
C GLU A 79 -9.40 -3.84 -4.80
N THR A 80 -8.22 -4.19 -4.27
CA THR A 80 -7.86 -5.56 -3.89
C THR A 80 -8.10 -5.88 -2.42
#